data_AF-A0ABD6WC97-F1
#
_entry.id   AF-A0ABD6WC97-F1
#
_cell.length_a   1.000
_cell.length_b   1.000
_cell.length_c   1.000
_cell.angle_alpha   90.00
_cell.angle_beta   90.00
_cell.angle_gamma   90.00
#
_symmetry.space_group_name_H-M   'P 1'
#
loop_
_entity.id
_entity.type
_entity.pdbx_description
1 polymer ?
#
loop_
_entity_poly.entity_id
_entity_poly.type
_entity_poly.pdbx_seq_one_letter_code
_entity_poly.pdbx_strand_id
1 'polypeptide(L)'
;MRAWSSPRTAGAVTTRTHCCAYDATGPRSRRVLSSSLGSGRGRSRPGNSSTWRRDALVSPDPTSTPETFVVAALPSAVALRLAAVLVQYTLDDYGIRSLVVKGEGLHRQGIRAPMTSADVDLWVDPDRFDDAITLLADMGWNRRAEALSWTLFVDHSITLVHPSWPCDVDVHRSFPGAFEADRVVFERLWASHKKLPLSDEVLLIPDAAHHLVLHALHQLRSARSASSATILAALEAHGAALPQKDKEAIRAAAVELGAQTPMAELLTSWGVPAPADERHRRAQALWDVRRCSDRHTFNWLHAIASAPWHLKGTLLLRAAFPTRADLEASHPGTTTTRRRLRLRWERSVRAVRGLPSALSGFIRVARSGGDVGPTPAAPAAPAEEVAEAAAPTDETPAVVEASANIADASPAPVDDSAPGPHPRERFAVERTDEQAYVLDLSRPASPPVVLSLSADTVFEAVIQQRRARDEVVAQLAERYGVDPETMGRDVDAVLAVLDDFFPDAASAGAST
;
A
#
# COMPACT_ATOMS: atom_id res chain seq x y z
N MET A 1 47.00 -66.73 -26.24
CA MET A 1 45.99 -67.01 -27.28
C MET A 1 44.79 -66.11 -26.97
N ARG A 2 44.58 -64.95 -27.61
CA ARG A 2 44.04 -64.74 -28.98
C ARG A 2 42.75 -65.59 -29.19
N ALA A 3 41.61 -65.08 -29.63
CA ALA A 3 41.22 -63.76 -30.13
C ALA A 3 39.68 -63.70 -30.39
N TRP A 4 39.17 -62.46 -30.43
CA TRP A 4 38.19 -61.87 -31.39
C TRP A 4 36.73 -62.40 -31.45
N SER A 5 35.69 -61.55 -31.59
CA SER A 5 35.58 -60.41 -32.54
C SER A 5 34.63 -59.27 -32.08
N SER A 6 35.03 -58.01 -32.35
CA SER A 6 34.24 -56.74 -32.35
C SER A 6 33.48 -56.55 -33.70
N PRO A 7 32.96 -55.37 -34.18
CA PRO A 7 32.98 -53.97 -33.64
C PRO A 7 31.79 -52.99 -33.94
N ARG A 8 31.89 -51.76 -33.35
CA ARG A 8 31.46 -50.40 -33.84
C ARG A 8 29.94 -50.08 -33.91
N THR A 9 29.36 -48.87 -33.70
CA THR A 9 29.79 -47.46 -33.47
C THR A 9 28.59 -46.56 -33.11
N ALA A 10 28.83 -45.52 -32.31
CA ALA A 10 28.36 -44.11 -32.37
C ALA A 10 26.86 -43.72 -32.42
N GLY A 11 26.50 -42.74 -31.56
CA GLY A 11 25.35 -41.85 -31.76
C GLY A 11 24.77 -41.21 -30.49
N ALA A 12 25.52 -40.34 -29.80
CA ALA A 12 24.99 -39.52 -28.71
C ALA A 12 24.27 -38.28 -29.28
N VAL A 13 23.02 -38.07 -28.89
CA VAL A 13 22.22 -36.87 -29.21
C VAL A 13 22.16 -35.96 -27.99
N THR A 14 22.47 -34.70 -28.23
CA THR A 14 22.62 -33.56 -27.34
C THR A 14 21.26 -32.95 -26.95
N THR A 15 21.05 -32.69 -25.66
CA THR A 15 20.03 -31.75 -25.16
C THR A 15 20.71 -30.48 -24.68
N ARG A 16 20.42 -29.37 -25.38
CA ARG A 16 20.92 -28.02 -25.07
C ARG A 16 20.11 -27.40 -23.93
N THR A 17 20.78 -27.11 -22.83
CA THR A 17 20.39 -26.10 -21.84
C THR A 17 21.10 -24.80 -22.21
N HIS A 18 20.36 -23.72 -22.48
CA HIS A 18 20.93 -22.38 -22.62
C HIS A 18 20.59 -21.54 -21.39
N CYS A 19 21.52 -21.52 -20.43
CA CYS A 19 21.71 -20.41 -19.50
C CYS A 19 22.64 -19.40 -20.18
N CYS A 20 22.30 -18.10 -20.14
CA CYS A 20 23.24 -17.03 -20.44
C CYS A 20 23.74 -16.43 -19.13
N ALA A 21 24.99 -16.73 -18.80
CA ALA A 21 25.81 -16.02 -17.84
C ALA A 21 26.41 -14.75 -18.50
N TYR A 22 26.59 -13.70 -17.71
CA TYR A 22 27.38 -12.52 -18.07
C TYR A 22 28.71 -12.60 -17.32
N ASP A 23 29.82 -12.63 -18.07
CA ASP A 23 31.18 -12.76 -17.55
C ASP A 23 31.67 -11.48 -16.88
N ALA A 24 32.23 -11.65 -15.67
CA ALA A 24 33.05 -10.68 -14.98
C ALA A 24 34.53 -11.09 -15.13
N THR A 25 35.35 -10.23 -15.72
CA THR A 25 36.81 -10.38 -15.71
C THR A 25 37.47 -9.12 -15.17
N GLY A 26 38.09 -9.24 -14.00
CA GLY A 26 39.32 -8.56 -13.60
C GLY A 26 40.30 -9.63 -13.08
N PRO A 27 41.51 -9.30 -12.59
CA PRO A 27 42.15 -7.98 -12.44
C PRO A 27 43.61 -7.96 -12.94
N ARG A 28 44.23 -6.77 -13.10
CA ARG A 28 45.70 -6.61 -12.93
C ARG A 28 46.06 -5.23 -12.38
N SER A 29 46.82 -5.27 -11.29
CA SER A 29 47.48 -4.16 -10.60
C SER A 29 48.64 -3.57 -11.38
N ARG A 30 48.79 -2.23 -11.35
CA ARG A 30 50.11 -1.57 -11.31
C ARG A 30 50.02 -0.31 -10.43
N ARG A 31 50.88 -0.26 -9.40
CA ARG A 31 51.32 0.97 -8.73
C ARG A 31 52.04 1.86 -9.75
N VAL A 32 52.11 3.17 -9.47
CA VAL A 32 53.35 3.95 -9.27
C VAL A 32 53.16 5.45 -9.64
N LEU A 33 53.56 6.29 -8.67
CA LEU A 33 54.10 7.66 -8.71
C LEU A 33 53.22 8.92 -8.81
N SER A 34 53.33 9.68 -7.72
CA SER A 34 53.27 11.13 -7.64
C SER A 34 54.35 11.81 -8.47
N SER A 35 54.04 12.97 -9.05
CA SER A 35 55.02 14.03 -9.29
C SER A 35 54.35 15.40 -9.25
N SER A 36 54.95 16.27 -8.44
CA SER A 36 54.74 17.71 -8.38
C SER A 36 55.66 18.43 -9.39
N LEU A 37 55.54 19.76 -9.43
CA LEU A 37 56.25 20.79 -10.24
C LEU A 37 55.44 21.23 -11.48
N GLY A 38 55.08 22.49 -11.72
CA GLY A 38 55.51 23.77 -11.14
C GLY A 38 56.02 24.71 -12.24
N SER A 39 55.23 25.72 -12.64
CA SER A 39 55.58 27.08 -13.11
C SER A 39 54.35 27.65 -13.85
N GLY A 40 53.95 28.92 -13.78
CA GLY A 40 54.54 30.16 -13.27
C GLY A 40 54.24 31.29 -14.27
N ARG A 41 53.87 32.48 -13.74
CA ARG A 41 53.49 33.77 -14.41
C ARG A 41 51.97 33.91 -14.67
N GLY A 42 51.23 34.87 -14.12
CA GLY A 42 51.54 36.13 -13.43
C GLY A 42 51.03 37.31 -14.26
N ARG A 43 49.91 37.94 -13.83
CA ARG A 43 49.61 39.38 -13.97
C ARG A 43 48.32 39.75 -13.19
N SER A 44 48.52 40.59 -12.19
CA SER A 44 47.57 41.41 -11.42
C SER A 44 46.84 42.41 -12.35
N ARG A 45 45.67 43.03 -12.09
CA ARG A 45 45.10 43.72 -10.90
C ARG A 45 43.70 44.34 -11.32
N PRO A 46 42.96 45.18 -10.53
CA PRO A 46 41.87 44.86 -9.59
C PRO A 46 40.52 45.63 -9.80
N GLY A 47 39.55 45.43 -8.88
CA GLY A 47 38.38 46.31 -8.63
C GLY A 47 37.06 45.51 -8.59
N ASN A 48 36.11 45.64 -7.66
CA ASN A 48 35.82 46.71 -6.74
C ASN A 48 34.99 46.17 -5.55
N SER A 49 35.20 46.76 -4.39
CA SER A 49 34.48 46.58 -3.12
C SER A 49 33.05 47.14 -3.16
N SER A 50 32.11 46.52 -2.44
CA SER A 50 31.24 47.29 -1.53
C SER A 50 30.61 46.41 -0.46
N THR A 51 30.95 46.78 0.77
CA THR A 51 30.40 46.37 2.06
C THR A 51 29.12 47.14 2.35
N TRP A 52 28.09 46.50 2.89
CA TRP A 52 27.11 47.17 3.75
C TRP A 52 26.71 46.24 4.91
N ARG A 53 27.32 46.47 6.07
CA ARG A 53 26.66 46.23 7.37
C ARG A 53 25.59 47.31 7.54
N ARG A 54 24.46 46.95 8.12
CA ARG A 54 23.59 47.91 8.81
C ARG A 54 23.16 47.31 10.15
N ASP A 55 23.35 48.13 11.16
CA ASP A 55 23.09 47.90 12.57
C ASP A 55 21.60 47.73 12.88
N ALA A 56 21.39 47.16 14.07
CA ALA A 56 20.13 46.94 14.75
C ALA A 56 19.27 48.19 14.91
N LEU A 57 17.96 48.00 14.77
CA LEU A 57 16.93 48.88 15.33
C LEU A 57 15.86 48.00 15.97
N VAL A 58 15.56 48.31 17.23
CA VAL A 58 14.59 47.69 18.14
C VAL A 58 13.16 48.01 17.72
N SER A 59 12.24 47.07 18.03
CA SER A 59 10.84 46.87 17.62
C SER A 59 9.87 48.07 17.66
N PRO A 60 8.66 47.88 17.07
CA PRO A 60 7.50 47.71 17.95
C PRO A 60 6.65 46.47 17.65
N ASP A 61 6.06 45.96 18.73
CA ASP A 61 5.03 44.94 18.97
C ASP A 61 4.26 44.34 17.77
N PRO A 62 4.17 43.01 17.63
CA PRO A 62 3.29 42.35 16.66
C PRO A 62 1.88 42.24 17.23
N THR A 63 0.95 43.02 16.69
CA THR A 63 -0.48 42.74 16.81
C THR A 63 -0.77 41.37 16.19
N SER A 64 -1.24 40.46 17.04
CA SER A 64 -1.79 39.15 16.78
C SER A 64 -2.58 39.07 15.48
N THR A 65 -1.92 38.50 14.47
CA THR A 65 -2.61 37.87 13.32
C THR A 65 -2.89 36.42 13.75
N PRO A 66 -4.06 35.84 13.42
CA PRO A 66 -4.42 34.52 13.91
C PRO A 66 -3.35 33.54 13.44
N GLU A 67 -2.73 32.87 14.41
CA GLU A 67 -1.81 31.78 14.15
C GLU A 67 -2.53 30.80 13.22
N THR A 68 -2.01 30.70 12.00
CA THR A 68 -2.39 29.67 11.07
C THR A 68 -2.11 28.36 11.76
N PHE A 69 -3.16 27.60 12.11
CA PHE A 69 -3.03 26.26 12.67
C PHE A 69 -2.16 25.42 11.73
N VAL A 70 -0.87 25.33 12.02
CA VAL A 70 -0.02 24.29 11.46
C VAL A 70 -0.44 23.05 12.22
N VAL A 71 -1.34 22.26 11.64
CA VAL A 71 -1.46 20.85 12.01
C VAL A 71 -0.03 20.33 11.94
N ALA A 72 0.57 20.04 13.10
CA ALA A 72 1.94 19.56 13.16
C ALA A 72 2.05 18.37 12.19
N ALA A 73 3.05 18.41 11.31
CA ALA A 73 3.16 17.42 10.23
C ALA A 73 3.25 16.02 10.83
N LEU A 74 2.22 15.20 10.63
CA LEU A 74 2.12 13.85 11.16
C LEU A 74 3.28 13.00 10.62
N PRO A 75 4.19 12.47 11.46
CA PRO A 75 5.30 11.66 10.97
C PRO A 75 4.77 10.47 10.17
N SER A 76 5.36 10.15 9.02
CA SER A 76 4.81 9.14 8.10
C SER A 76 4.59 7.78 8.77
N ALA A 77 5.48 7.36 9.68
CA ALA A 77 5.33 6.10 10.41
C ALA A 77 4.11 6.12 11.36
N VAL A 78 3.87 7.24 12.04
CA VAL A 78 2.70 7.45 12.90
C VAL A 78 1.43 7.46 12.05
N ALA A 79 1.44 8.20 10.95
CA ALA A 79 0.33 8.30 10.01
C ALA A 79 -0.11 6.92 9.51
N LEU A 80 0.83 6.08 9.08
CA LEU A 80 0.52 4.74 8.57
C LEU A 80 -0.09 3.84 9.64
N ARG A 81 0.42 3.89 10.88
CA ARG A 81 -0.10 3.06 11.97
C ARG A 81 -1.50 3.49 12.38
N LEU A 82 -1.72 4.78 12.59
CA LEU A 82 -3.03 5.32 12.92
C LEU A 82 -4.03 5.15 11.78
N ALA A 83 -3.62 5.34 10.52
CA ALA A 83 -4.50 5.14 9.36
C ALA A 83 -4.93 3.66 9.24
N ALA A 84 -4.01 2.72 9.47
CA ALA A 84 -4.32 1.29 9.45
C ALA A 84 -5.35 0.92 10.53
N VAL A 85 -5.21 1.48 11.73
CA VAL A 85 -6.17 1.30 12.82
C VAL A 85 -7.51 1.94 12.47
N LEU A 86 -7.51 3.19 12.01
CA LEU A 86 -8.72 3.93 11.63
C LEU A 86 -9.58 3.16 10.62
N VAL A 87 -8.99 2.78 9.49
CA VAL A 87 -9.75 2.16 8.40
C VAL A 87 -10.26 0.78 8.78
N GLN A 88 -9.45 -0.04 9.46
CA GLN A 88 -9.90 -1.36 9.88
C GLN A 88 -10.96 -1.29 10.97
N TYR A 89 -10.79 -0.39 11.95
CA TYR A 89 -11.78 -0.15 13.00
C TYR A 89 -13.12 0.29 12.41
N THR A 90 -13.09 1.25 11.48
CA THR A 90 -14.34 1.75 10.87
C THR A 90 -15.04 0.65 10.07
N LEU A 91 -14.29 -0.17 9.32
CA LEU A 91 -14.91 -1.29 8.62
C LEU A 91 -15.50 -2.32 9.59
N ASP A 92 -14.83 -2.62 10.71
CA ASP A 92 -15.32 -3.54 11.74
C ASP A 92 -16.63 -3.04 12.38
N ASP A 93 -16.75 -1.73 12.66
CA ASP A 93 -17.96 -1.10 13.21
C ASP A 93 -19.19 -1.27 12.29
N TYR A 94 -18.96 -1.39 10.98
CA TYR A 94 -19.99 -1.65 9.98
C TYR A 94 -20.10 -3.14 9.58
N GLY A 95 -19.43 -4.04 10.32
CA GLY A 95 -19.45 -5.48 10.08
C GLY A 95 -18.76 -5.90 8.77
N ILE A 96 -17.84 -5.10 8.25
CA ILE A 96 -17.05 -5.39 7.06
C ILE A 96 -15.69 -5.97 7.49
N ARG A 97 -15.51 -7.27 7.21
CA ARG A 97 -14.28 -7.99 7.53
C ARG A 97 -13.11 -7.44 6.72
N SER A 98 -11.97 -7.20 7.37
CA SER A 98 -10.77 -6.70 6.70
C SER A 98 -9.46 -7.12 7.37
N LEU A 99 -8.39 -7.22 6.59
CA LEU A 99 -7.05 -7.61 7.03
C LEU A 99 -6.01 -6.62 6.51
N VAL A 100 -5.06 -6.21 7.35
CA VAL A 100 -3.88 -5.46 6.90
C VAL A 100 -2.83 -6.45 6.41
N VAL A 101 -2.49 -6.41 5.12
CA VAL A 101 -1.76 -7.49 4.44
C VAL A 101 -0.32 -7.13 4.02
N LYS A 102 0.14 -5.93 4.37
CA LYS A 102 1.53 -5.50 4.25
C LYS A 102 1.93 -4.65 5.47
N GLY A 103 2.99 -3.86 5.34
CA GLY A 103 3.42 -2.94 6.39
C GLY A 103 4.00 -3.64 7.62
N GLU A 104 3.59 -3.17 8.81
CA GLU A 104 4.11 -3.56 10.13
C GLU A 104 3.92 -5.05 10.44
N GLY A 105 2.83 -5.67 9.98
CA GLY A 105 2.57 -7.09 10.26
C GLY A 105 3.68 -8.01 9.74
N LEU A 106 4.24 -7.71 8.57
CA LEU A 106 5.38 -8.46 8.00
C LEU A 106 6.63 -8.31 8.87
N HIS A 107 6.87 -7.10 9.38
CA HIS A 107 8.02 -6.84 10.24
C HIS A 107 7.89 -7.55 11.59
N ARG A 108 6.73 -7.41 12.23
CA ARG A 108 6.40 -8.00 13.54
C ARG A 108 6.41 -9.53 13.51
N GLN A 109 6.10 -10.14 12.38
CA GLN A 109 6.21 -11.59 12.16
C GLN A 109 7.62 -12.06 11.76
N GLY A 110 8.60 -11.14 11.62
CA GLY A 110 9.97 -11.47 11.25
C GLY A 110 10.17 -11.81 9.76
N ILE A 111 9.16 -11.62 8.91
CA ILE A 111 9.19 -11.95 7.49
C ILE A 111 10.04 -10.92 6.71
N ARG A 112 10.05 -9.66 7.17
CA ARG A 112 10.79 -8.56 6.54
C ARG A 112 11.46 -7.66 7.57
N ALA A 113 12.59 -7.06 7.21
CA ALA A 113 13.19 -5.98 7.97
C ALA A 113 12.23 -4.78 8.10
N PRO A 114 12.37 -3.94 9.17
CA PRO A 114 11.55 -2.75 9.31
C PRO A 114 11.77 -1.80 8.13
N MET A 115 10.68 -1.23 7.61
CA MET A 115 10.68 -0.31 6.47
C MET A 115 9.46 0.60 6.57
N THR A 116 9.63 1.88 6.27
CA THR A 116 8.51 2.81 6.13
C THR A 116 7.77 2.49 4.83
N SER A 117 6.53 2.01 4.94
CA SER A 117 5.62 1.90 3.79
C SER A 117 5.27 3.30 3.27
N ALA A 118 4.71 3.39 2.07
CA ALA A 118 4.07 4.64 1.61
C ALA A 118 2.55 4.63 1.83
N ASP A 119 2.00 3.42 1.95
CA ASP A 119 0.59 3.09 1.90
C ASP A 119 0.23 2.06 2.99
N VAL A 120 -1.05 2.08 3.37
CA VAL A 120 -1.71 1.01 4.12
C VAL A 120 -2.37 0.07 3.12
N ASP A 121 -2.03 -1.22 3.16
CA ASP A 121 -2.66 -2.25 2.32
C ASP A 121 -3.72 -3.02 3.11
N LEU A 122 -4.98 -2.74 2.80
CA LEU A 122 -6.15 -3.32 3.47
C LEU A 122 -6.86 -4.27 2.50
N TRP A 123 -6.93 -5.56 2.82
CA TRP A 123 -7.76 -6.50 2.07
C TRP A 123 -9.12 -6.64 2.75
N VAL A 124 -10.19 -6.31 2.03
CA VAL A 124 -11.58 -6.37 2.53
C VAL A 124 -12.31 -7.57 1.97
N ASP A 125 -13.40 -7.96 2.63
CA ASP A 125 -14.33 -8.98 2.13
C ASP A 125 -14.73 -8.66 0.67
N PRO A 126 -14.42 -9.54 -0.30
CA PRO A 126 -14.70 -9.28 -1.71
C PRO A 126 -16.18 -8.99 -2.01
N ASP A 127 -17.10 -9.59 -1.23
CA ASP A 127 -18.54 -9.42 -1.42
C ASP A 127 -19.05 -8.07 -0.85
N ARG A 128 -18.25 -7.40 -0.02
CA ARG A 128 -18.54 -6.09 0.60
C ARG A 128 -17.55 -5.01 0.13
N PHE A 129 -16.82 -5.25 -0.96
CA PHE A 129 -15.78 -4.35 -1.43
C PHE A 129 -16.32 -2.96 -1.77
N ASP A 130 -17.42 -2.88 -2.52
CA ASP A 130 -18.00 -1.59 -2.92
C ASP A 130 -18.56 -0.83 -1.70
N ASP A 131 -19.19 -1.52 -0.76
CA ASP A 131 -19.63 -0.95 0.52
C ASP A 131 -18.46 -0.36 1.32
N ALA A 132 -17.31 -1.05 1.34
CA ALA A 132 -16.11 -0.55 2.01
C ALA A 132 -15.58 0.74 1.35
N ILE A 133 -15.59 0.81 0.02
CA ILE A 133 -15.17 2.00 -0.72
C ILE A 133 -16.13 3.17 -0.44
N THR A 134 -17.44 2.94 -0.47
CA THR A 134 -18.44 3.98 -0.16
C THR A 134 -18.29 4.48 1.26
N LEU A 135 -18.16 3.57 2.23
CA LEU A 135 -17.98 3.94 3.64
C LEU A 135 -16.70 4.76 3.87
N LEU A 136 -15.58 4.36 3.26
CA LEU A 136 -14.33 5.13 3.34
C LEU A 136 -14.48 6.50 2.66
N ALA A 137 -15.23 6.60 1.57
CA ALA A 137 -15.53 7.86 0.90
C ALA A 137 -16.36 8.82 1.75
N ASP A 138 -17.35 8.31 2.49
CA ASP A 138 -18.16 9.09 3.43
C ASP A 138 -17.31 9.70 4.56
N MET A 139 -16.15 9.10 4.85
CA MET A 139 -15.15 9.63 5.79
C MET A 139 -14.11 10.56 5.15
N GLY A 140 -14.30 10.95 3.89
CA GLY A 140 -13.41 11.88 3.18
C GLY A 140 -12.23 11.21 2.46
N TRP A 141 -12.14 9.87 2.43
CA TRP A 141 -11.16 9.17 1.61
C TRP A 141 -11.60 9.14 0.15
N ASN A 142 -10.86 9.83 -0.70
CA ASN A 142 -11.19 9.96 -2.11
C ASN A 142 -10.36 9.00 -2.95
N ARG A 143 -10.96 8.44 -4.00
CA ARG A 143 -10.19 7.68 -4.98
C ARG A 143 -9.07 8.54 -5.57
N ARG A 144 -7.86 8.00 -5.60
CA ARG A 144 -6.72 8.66 -6.25
C ARG A 144 -7.02 8.89 -7.73
N ALA A 145 -6.72 10.08 -8.22
CA ALA A 145 -6.76 10.36 -9.65
C ALA A 145 -5.68 9.55 -10.37
N GLU A 146 -6.11 8.58 -11.17
CA GLU A 146 -5.24 7.64 -11.88
C GLU A 146 -5.46 7.72 -13.39
N ALA A 147 -4.42 7.39 -14.17
CA ALA A 147 -4.58 7.28 -15.60
C ALA A 147 -5.46 6.07 -15.94
N LEU A 148 -6.23 6.14 -17.03
CA LEU A 148 -7.11 5.05 -17.48
C LEU A 148 -6.38 3.71 -17.60
N SER A 149 -5.11 3.71 -18.04
CA SER A 149 -4.31 2.47 -18.10
C SER A 149 -4.14 1.82 -16.73
N TRP A 150 -4.00 2.61 -15.68
CA TRP A 150 -3.87 2.06 -14.33
C TRP A 150 -5.18 1.43 -13.87
N THR A 151 -6.30 2.16 -14.01
CA THR A 151 -7.67 1.67 -13.73
C THR A 151 -8.00 0.36 -14.48
N LEU A 152 -7.52 0.20 -15.71
CA LEU A 152 -7.77 -1.01 -16.50
C LEU A 152 -6.83 -2.18 -16.15
N PHE A 153 -5.64 -1.91 -15.60
CA PHE A 153 -4.59 -2.93 -15.42
C PHE A 153 -4.38 -3.36 -13.98
N VAL A 154 -4.89 -2.56 -13.05
CA VAL A 154 -4.87 -2.76 -11.61
C VAL A 154 -6.33 -2.93 -11.21
N ASP A 155 -6.75 -4.19 -11.20
CA ASP A 155 -8.13 -4.64 -10.93
C ASP A 155 -8.28 -5.27 -9.54
N HIS A 156 -7.17 -5.43 -8.82
CA HIS A 156 -7.09 -6.09 -7.52
C HIS A 156 -7.26 -5.12 -6.33
N SER A 157 -7.03 -3.82 -6.55
CA SER A 157 -7.17 -2.80 -5.51
C SER A 157 -7.58 -1.43 -6.05
N ILE A 158 -8.07 -0.57 -5.15
CA ILE A 158 -8.30 0.86 -5.35
C ILE A 158 -7.47 1.63 -4.33
N THR A 159 -6.69 2.60 -4.80
CA THR A 159 -5.95 3.52 -3.93
C THR A 159 -6.82 4.71 -3.54
N LEU A 160 -6.91 4.97 -2.24
CA LEU A 160 -7.61 6.08 -1.63
C LEU A 160 -6.61 7.09 -1.01
N VAL A 161 -6.95 8.37 -1.07
CA VAL A 161 -6.18 9.49 -0.53
C VAL A 161 -7.09 10.38 0.32
N HIS A 162 -6.53 10.98 1.37
CA HIS A 162 -7.28 11.92 2.21
C HIS A 162 -6.45 13.21 2.43
N PRO A 163 -7.02 14.41 2.29
CA PRO A 163 -6.27 15.68 2.41
C PRO A 163 -5.53 15.85 3.75
N SER A 164 -6.12 15.38 4.85
CA SER A 164 -5.54 15.43 6.19
C SER A 164 -4.55 14.30 6.53
N TRP A 165 -4.35 13.33 5.64
CA TRP A 165 -3.46 12.18 5.88
C TRP A 165 -2.27 12.19 4.91
N PRO A 166 -1.02 12.10 5.40
CA PRO A 166 0.17 12.08 4.55
C PRO A 166 0.49 10.69 3.98
N CYS A 167 -0.49 9.78 3.95
CA CYS A 167 -0.37 8.41 3.47
C CYS A 167 -1.62 7.98 2.71
N ASP A 168 -1.45 6.96 1.87
CA ASP A 168 -2.55 6.38 1.08
C ASP A 168 -3.09 5.11 1.73
N VAL A 169 -4.29 4.72 1.32
CA VAL A 169 -4.88 3.43 1.66
C VAL A 169 -5.19 2.68 0.37
N ASP A 170 -4.52 1.55 0.15
CA ASP A 170 -4.81 0.61 -0.92
C ASP A 170 -5.82 -0.42 -0.40
N VAL A 171 -7.05 -0.37 -0.92
CA VAL A 171 -8.11 -1.33 -0.59
C VAL A 171 -8.12 -2.46 -1.62
N HIS A 172 -7.81 -3.68 -1.20
CA HIS A 172 -7.71 -4.89 -2.03
C HIS A 172 -8.96 -5.75 -1.89
N ARG A 173 -9.40 -6.32 -3.01
CA ARG A 173 -10.39 -7.44 -3.06
C ARG A 173 -9.77 -8.76 -3.47
N SER A 174 -8.62 -8.71 -4.14
CA SER A 174 -7.90 -9.88 -4.62
C SER A 174 -6.40 -9.63 -4.56
N PHE A 175 -5.61 -10.68 -4.79
CA PHE A 175 -4.15 -10.56 -4.78
C PHE A 175 -3.54 -11.28 -5.97
N PRO A 176 -2.81 -10.56 -6.85
CA PRO A 176 -2.23 -11.17 -8.03
C PRO A 176 -1.31 -12.35 -7.67
N GLY A 177 -1.58 -13.51 -8.27
CA GLY A 177 -0.81 -14.74 -8.05
C GLY A 177 -1.42 -15.70 -7.03
N ALA A 178 -2.47 -15.29 -6.32
CA ALA A 178 -3.43 -16.22 -5.73
C ALA A 178 -4.46 -16.56 -6.82
N PHE A 179 -4.57 -17.84 -7.18
CA PHE A 179 -5.37 -18.28 -8.34
C PHE A 179 -6.70 -18.92 -7.97
N GLU A 180 -6.92 -19.23 -6.69
CA GLU A 180 -8.25 -19.60 -6.21
C GLU A 180 -9.18 -18.37 -6.25
N ALA A 181 -10.50 -18.61 -6.18
CA ALA A 181 -11.49 -17.52 -6.23
C ALA A 181 -11.31 -16.54 -5.06
N ASP A 182 -11.45 -15.24 -5.32
CA ASP A 182 -11.19 -14.16 -4.35
C ASP A 182 -11.86 -14.39 -2.99
N ARG A 183 -13.13 -14.79 -3.01
CA ARG A 183 -13.88 -15.16 -1.80
C ARG A 183 -13.24 -16.32 -1.04
N VAL A 184 -12.83 -17.38 -1.74
CA VAL A 184 -12.16 -18.53 -1.12
C VAL A 184 -10.83 -18.10 -0.50
N VAL A 185 -10.03 -17.32 -1.23
CA VAL A 185 -8.75 -16.81 -0.75
C VAL A 185 -8.95 -15.96 0.51
N PHE A 186 -9.91 -15.02 0.49
CA PHE A 186 -10.22 -14.18 1.63
C PHE A 186 -10.67 -15.01 2.85
N GLU A 187 -11.57 -15.99 2.67
CA GLU A 187 -12.01 -16.86 3.76
C GLU A 187 -10.87 -17.66 4.40
N ARG A 188 -9.88 -18.10 3.60
CA ARG A 188 -8.68 -18.78 4.13
C ARG A 188 -7.85 -17.85 5.00
N LEU A 189 -7.58 -16.65 4.50
CA LEU A 189 -6.83 -15.62 5.25
C LEU A 189 -7.58 -15.20 6.52
N TRP A 190 -8.91 -15.05 6.42
CA TRP A 190 -9.76 -14.66 7.53
C TRP A 190 -9.84 -15.76 8.60
N ALA A 191 -9.97 -17.02 8.22
CA ALA A 191 -10.08 -18.12 9.18
C ALA A 191 -8.84 -18.25 10.09
N SER A 192 -7.66 -17.85 9.61
CA SER A 192 -6.39 -18.02 10.34
C SER A 192 -5.76 -16.71 10.83
N HIS A 193 -6.47 -15.58 10.69
CA HIS A 193 -5.95 -14.26 11.02
C HIS A 193 -5.37 -14.16 12.45
N LYS A 194 -4.50 -13.17 12.64
CA LYS A 194 -3.84 -12.86 13.90
C LYS A 194 -4.14 -11.44 14.34
N LYS A 195 -4.27 -11.30 15.65
CA LYS A 195 -4.34 -10.02 16.35
C LYS A 195 -2.94 -9.49 16.56
N LEU A 196 -2.69 -8.25 16.14
CA LEU A 196 -1.43 -7.54 16.27
C LEU A 196 -1.69 -6.24 17.05
N PRO A 197 -1.17 -6.10 18.29
CA PRO A 197 -1.26 -4.84 19.02
C PRO A 197 -0.55 -3.71 18.27
N LEU A 198 -1.21 -2.58 18.03
CA LEU A 198 -0.66 -1.42 17.33
C LEU A 198 -1.40 -0.15 17.78
N SER A 199 -0.66 0.89 18.18
CA SER A 199 -1.20 2.19 18.60
C SER A 199 -2.31 2.07 19.67
N ASP A 200 -2.03 1.28 20.70
CA ASP A 200 -2.95 0.86 21.78
C ASP A 200 -4.21 0.12 21.35
N GLU A 201 -4.33 -0.14 20.04
CA GLU A 201 -5.41 -0.90 19.43
C GLU A 201 -4.93 -2.26 18.93
N VAL A 202 -5.85 -3.02 18.33
CA VAL A 202 -5.55 -4.33 17.76
C VAL A 202 -5.85 -4.33 16.28
N LEU A 203 -4.82 -4.58 15.47
CA LEU A 203 -4.99 -4.87 14.05
C LEU A 203 -5.19 -6.37 13.78
N LEU A 204 -5.98 -6.70 12.78
CA LEU A 204 -6.09 -8.03 12.19
C LEU A 204 -5.19 -8.12 10.97
N ILE A 205 -4.31 -9.11 10.97
CA ILE A 205 -3.36 -9.42 9.90
C ILE A 205 -3.44 -10.91 9.54
N PRO A 206 -2.98 -11.36 8.37
CA PRO A 206 -2.86 -12.79 8.07
C PRO A 206 -1.88 -13.50 9.03
N ASP A 207 -2.03 -14.82 9.22
CA ASP A 207 -0.98 -15.60 9.88
C ASP A 207 0.35 -15.58 9.11
N ALA A 208 1.43 -15.96 9.78
CA ALA A 208 2.78 -15.87 9.21
C ALA A 208 2.97 -16.66 7.90
N ALA A 209 2.33 -17.82 7.74
CA ALA A 209 2.49 -18.64 6.53
C ALA A 209 1.78 -17.98 5.34
N HIS A 210 0.53 -17.58 5.53
CA HIS A 210 -0.24 -16.86 4.52
C HIS A 210 0.37 -15.49 4.19
N HIS A 211 0.80 -14.75 5.21
CA HIS A 211 1.40 -13.43 5.03
C HIS A 211 2.71 -13.50 4.23
N LEU A 212 3.53 -14.53 4.46
CA LEU A 212 4.75 -14.77 3.69
C LEU A 212 4.42 -15.13 2.23
N VAL A 213 3.37 -15.93 1.98
CA VAL A 213 2.90 -16.23 0.61
C VAL A 213 2.52 -14.94 -0.11
N LEU A 214 1.69 -14.08 0.50
CA LEU A 214 1.32 -12.78 -0.10
C LEU A 214 2.53 -11.89 -0.34
N HIS A 215 3.47 -11.86 0.62
CA HIS A 215 4.71 -11.12 0.45
C HIS A 215 5.55 -11.64 -0.73
N ALA A 216 5.70 -12.96 -0.85
CA ALA A 216 6.42 -13.61 -1.93
C ALA A 216 5.81 -13.28 -3.29
N LEU A 217 4.49 -13.38 -3.41
CA LEU A 217 3.75 -13.03 -4.62
C LEU A 217 3.99 -11.56 -5.02
N HIS A 218 3.95 -10.63 -4.06
CA HIS A 218 4.23 -9.22 -4.32
C HIS A 218 5.65 -9.00 -4.89
N GLN A 219 6.66 -9.67 -4.32
CA GLN A 219 8.05 -9.57 -4.80
C GLN A 219 8.23 -10.22 -6.17
N LEU A 220 7.70 -11.42 -6.37
CA LEU A 220 7.75 -12.15 -7.64
C LEU A 220 7.06 -11.39 -8.77
N ARG A 221 5.98 -10.67 -8.47
CA ARG A 221 5.29 -9.79 -9.44
C ARG A 221 6.17 -8.62 -9.90
N SER A 222 7.06 -8.14 -9.04
CA SER A 222 7.79 -6.87 -9.20
C SER A 222 9.30 -7.03 -9.44
N ALA A 223 9.78 -8.26 -9.63
CA ALA A 223 11.19 -8.69 -9.64
C ALA A 223 12.09 -8.14 -10.78
N ARG A 224 11.82 -6.95 -11.33
CA ARG A 224 12.54 -6.37 -12.49
C ARG A 224 13.54 -5.27 -12.14
N SER A 225 13.54 -4.79 -10.89
CA SER A 225 14.52 -3.80 -10.41
C SER A 225 15.65 -4.46 -9.60
N ALA A 226 16.82 -3.84 -9.55
CA ALA A 226 17.93 -4.32 -8.72
C ALA A 226 17.54 -4.40 -7.23
N SER A 227 16.72 -3.46 -6.75
CA SER A 227 16.16 -3.48 -5.40
C SER A 227 15.25 -4.70 -5.18
N SER A 228 14.39 -5.02 -6.15
CA SER A 228 13.50 -6.18 -6.07
C SER A 228 14.27 -7.51 -6.06
N ALA A 229 15.40 -7.60 -6.77
CA ALA A 229 16.27 -8.78 -6.75
C ALA A 229 16.90 -8.99 -5.37
N THR A 230 17.36 -7.92 -4.71
CA THR A 230 17.89 -7.99 -3.34
C THR A 230 16.82 -8.44 -2.34
N ILE A 231 15.60 -7.93 -2.44
CA ILE A 231 14.50 -8.33 -1.56
C ILE A 231 14.13 -9.80 -1.78
N LEU A 232 14.07 -10.26 -3.04
CA LEU A 232 13.79 -11.66 -3.35
C LEU A 232 14.87 -12.60 -2.83
N ALA A 233 16.15 -12.23 -2.95
CA ALA A 233 17.25 -12.99 -2.36
C ALA A 233 17.18 -13.06 -0.82
N ALA A 234 16.81 -11.96 -0.17
CA ALA A 234 16.58 -11.94 1.27
C ALA A 234 15.42 -12.83 1.69
N LEU A 235 14.33 -12.84 0.92
CA LEU A 235 13.18 -13.73 1.13
C LEU A 235 13.55 -15.20 0.94
N GLU A 236 14.33 -15.52 -0.10
CA GLU A 236 14.81 -16.87 -0.35
C GLU A 236 15.67 -17.37 0.82
N ALA A 237 16.62 -16.55 1.29
CA ALA A 237 17.46 -16.87 2.44
C ALA A 237 16.65 -17.00 3.74
N HIS A 238 15.68 -16.11 3.96
CA HIS A 238 14.78 -16.18 5.11
C HIS A 238 14.00 -17.50 5.12
N GLY A 239 13.32 -17.84 4.02
CA GLY A 239 12.57 -19.09 3.93
C GLY A 239 13.46 -20.34 4.05
N ALA A 240 14.70 -20.29 3.54
CA ALA A 240 15.65 -21.39 3.69
C ALA A 240 16.07 -21.63 5.16
N ALA A 241 16.12 -20.57 5.97
CA ALA A 241 16.46 -20.64 7.40
C ALA A 241 15.32 -21.11 8.30
N LEU A 242 14.07 -21.14 7.79
CA LEU A 242 12.91 -21.57 8.57
C LEU A 242 12.97 -23.07 8.94
N PRO A 243 12.40 -23.46 10.09
CA PRO A 243 12.13 -24.85 10.43
C PRO A 243 11.31 -25.57 9.36
N GLN A 244 11.51 -26.88 9.22
CA GLN A 244 10.80 -27.70 8.23
C GLN A 244 9.27 -27.62 8.37
N LYS A 245 8.77 -27.58 9.61
CA LYS A 245 7.34 -27.42 9.91
C LYS A 245 6.77 -26.12 9.32
N ASP A 246 7.51 -25.02 9.42
CA ASP A 246 7.05 -23.72 8.94
C ASP A 246 7.09 -23.65 7.41
N LYS A 247 8.11 -24.26 6.79
CA LYS A 247 8.17 -24.45 5.33
C LYS A 247 6.98 -25.26 4.81
N GLU A 248 6.61 -26.33 5.50
CA GLU A 248 5.44 -27.14 5.14
C GLU A 248 4.13 -26.38 5.30
N ALA A 249 4.01 -25.54 6.34
CA ALA A 249 2.87 -24.64 6.53
C ALA A 249 2.78 -23.60 5.41
N ILE A 250 3.90 -23.00 4.99
CA ILE A 250 3.97 -22.07 3.85
C ILE A 250 3.57 -22.77 2.55
N ARG A 251 4.04 -24.01 2.33
CA ARG A 251 3.63 -24.81 1.17
C ARG A 251 2.11 -25.06 1.19
N ALA A 252 1.55 -25.42 2.34
CA ALA A 252 0.11 -25.65 2.49
C ALA A 252 -0.68 -24.36 2.19
N ALA A 253 -0.29 -23.23 2.78
CA ALA A 253 -0.88 -21.93 2.49
C ALA A 253 -0.79 -21.58 0.99
N ALA A 254 0.36 -21.81 0.35
CA ALA A 254 0.51 -21.57 -1.09
C ALA A 254 -0.46 -22.42 -1.92
N VAL A 255 -0.70 -23.68 -1.53
CA VAL A 255 -1.69 -24.54 -2.21
C VAL A 255 -3.12 -24.06 -1.95
N GLU A 256 -3.45 -23.68 -0.71
CA GLU A 256 -4.77 -23.18 -0.32
C GLU A 256 -5.19 -21.91 -1.07
N LEU A 257 -4.22 -21.04 -1.40
CA LEU A 257 -4.48 -19.81 -2.16
C LEU A 257 -4.32 -19.98 -3.68
N GLY A 258 -3.96 -21.18 -4.17
CA GLY A 258 -3.66 -21.41 -5.59
C GLY A 258 -2.34 -20.77 -6.06
N ALA A 259 -1.45 -20.39 -5.13
CA ALA A 259 -0.19 -19.69 -5.35
C ALA A 259 1.03 -20.61 -5.55
N GLN A 260 0.83 -21.93 -5.53
CA GLN A 260 1.91 -22.92 -5.62
C GLN A 260 2.72 -22.84 -6.91
N THR A 261 2.09 -22.50 -8.04
CA THR A 261 2.79 -22.42 -9.34
C THR A 261 3.59 -21.12 -9.48
N PRO A 262 3.05 -19.93 -9.13
CA PRO A 262 3.85 -18.70 -9.08
C PRO A 262 5.06 -18.79 -8.15
N MET A 263 4.93 -19.52 -7.03
CA MET A 263 5.99 -19.70 -6.04
C MET A 263 6.87 -20.94 -6.25
N ALA A 264 6.72 -21.67 -7.36
CA ALA A 264 7.34 -23.00 -7.54
C ALA A 264 8.86 -23.00 -7.30
N GLU A 265 9.57 -21.97 -7.78
CA GLU A 265 11.02 -21.84 -7.61
C GLU A 265 11.41 -21.67 -6.13
N LEU A 266 10.72 -20.79 -5.38
CA LEU A 266 10.96 -20.58 -3.95
C LEU A 266 10.62 -21.83 -3.12
N LEU A 267 9.46 -22.45 -3.37
CA LEU A 267 9.04 -23.66 -2.66
C LEU A 267 10.03 -24.81 -2.90
N THR A 268 10.56 -24.91 -4.11
CA THR A 268 11.60 -25.90 -4.44
C THR A 268 12.91 -25.61 -3.73
N SER A 269 13.38 -24.35 -3.71
CA SER A 269 14.62 -23.98 -3.02
C SER A 269 14.53 -24.13 -1.50
N TRP A 270 13.32 -24.02 -0.93
CA TRP A 270 13.05 -24.31 0.48
C TRP A 270 12.87 -25.80 0.80
N GLY A 271 12.94 -26.69 -0.20
CA GLY A 271 12.81 -28.14 0.00
C GLY A 271 11.37 -28.63 0.21
N VAL A 272 10.38 -27.82 -0.15
CA VAL A 272 8.94 -28.12 0.00
C VAL A 272 8.17 -27.88 -1.31
N PRO A 273 8.57 -28.53 -2.42
CA PRO A 273 7.92 -28.33 -3.70
C PRO A 273 6.42 -28.70 -3.63
N ALA A 274 5.61 -27.97 -4.39
CA ALA A 274 4.19 -28.24 -4.57
C ALA A 274 3.91 -28.45 -6.07
N PRO A 275 3.14 -29.48 -6.44
CA PRO A 275 2.81 -29.73 -7.84
C PRO A 275 1.94 -28.60 -8.39
N ALA A 276 2.15 -28.26 -9.67
CA ALA A 276 1.28 -27.33 -10.36
C ALA A 276 -0.15 -27.88 -10.43
N ASP A 277 -1.14 -27.01 -10.30
CA ASP A 277 -2.54 -27.35 -10.52
C ASP A 277 -2.96 -26.94 -11.92
N GLU A 278 -3.39 -27.93 -12.69
CA GLU A 278 -3.84 -27.77 -14.06
C GLU A 278 -5.04 -26.83 -14.18
N ARG A 279 -5.88 -26.72 -13.14
CA ARG A 279 -7.00 -25.78 -13.08
C ARG A 279 -6.55 -24.33 -13.24
N HIS A 280 -5.31 -24.00 -12.86
CA HIS A 280 -4.76 -22.64 -12.89
C HIS A 280 -3.83 -22.38 -14.08
N ARG A 281 -3.80 -23.27 -15.08
CA ARG A 281 -2.88 -23.15 -16.23
C ARG A 281 -3.03 -21.81 -16.97
N ARG A 282 -4.25 -21.31 -17.13
CA ARG A 282 -4.50 -20.03 -17.82
C ARG A 282 -4.06 -18.85 -16.96
N ALA A 283 -4.44 -18.84 -15.68
CA ALA A 283 -4.02 -17.83 -14.72
C ALA A 283 -2.48 -17.73 -14.62
N GLN A 284 -1.79 -18.87 -14.60
CA GLN A 284 -0.34 -18.96 -14.66
C GLN A 284 0.24 -18.34 -15.94
N ALA A 285 -0.34 -18.65 -17.10
CA ALA A 285 0.13 -18.08 -18.37
C ALA A 285 -0.04 -16.55 -18.41
N LEU A 286 -1.13 -16.01 -17.84
CA LEU A 286 -1.33 -14.57 -17.68
C LEU A 286 -0.29 -13.95 -16.74
N TRP A 287 -0.01 -14.60 -15.61
CA TRP A 287 1.01 -14.19 -14.66
C TRP A 287 2.39 -14.10 -15.31
N ASP A 288 2.80 -15.12 -16.06
CA ASP A 288 4.11 -15.17 -16.71
C ASP A 288 4.27 -14.10 -17.79
N VAL A 289 3.23 -13.86 -18.58
CA VAL A 289 3.27 -12.79 -19.58
C VAL A 289 3.36 -11.42 -18.92
N ARG A 290 2.63 -11.20 -17.82
CA ARG A 290 2.69 -9.94 -17.05
C ARG A 290 4.07 -9.73 -16.40
N ARG A 291 4.81 -10.79 -16.05
CA ARG A 291 6.22 -10.71 -15.58
C ARG A 291 7.21 -10.43 -16.71
N CYS A 292 7.11 -11.16 -17.83
CA CYS A 292 8.17 -11.22 -18.84
C CYS A 292 8.03 -10.20 -19.99
N SER A 293 6.83 -9.81 -20.39
CA SER A 293 6.61 -8.93 -21.55
C SER A 293 6.71 -7.44 -21.20
N ASP A 294 6.64 -6.56 -22.21
CA ASP A 294 6.26 -5.16 -21.98
C ASP A 294 4.82 -5.14 -21.45
N ARG A 295 4.71 -5.18 -20.12
CA ARG A 295 3.47 -5.28 -19.33
C ARG A 295 2.43 -4.28 -19.82
N HIS A 296 2.86 -3.09 -20.22
CA HIS A 296 1.98 -2.03 -20.63
C HIS A 296 1.30 -2.32 -21.98
N THR A 297 2.04 -2.76 -22.99
CA THR A 297 1.49 -3.06 -24.32
C THR A 297 0.61 -4.31 -24.30
N PHE A 298 1.04 -5.36 -23.58
CA PHE A 298 0.23 -6.56 -23.40
C PHE A 298 -1.09 -6.26 -22.67
N ASN A 299 -1.05 -5.50 -21.57
CA ASN A 299 -2.25 -5.20 -20.80
C ASN A 299 -3.28 -4.40 -21.61
N TRP A 300 -2.85 -3.46 -22.48
CA TRP A 300 -3.78 -2.78 -23.40
C TRP A 300 -4.44 -3.76 -24.37
N LEU A 301 -3.67 -4.65 -25.01
CA LEU A 301 -4.23 -5.66 -25.92
C LEU A 301 -5.20 -6.58 -25.20
N HIS A 302 -4.85 -7.02 -23.99
CA HIS A 302 -5.70 -7.85 -23.16
C HIS A 302 -7.01 -7.13 -22.79
N ALA A 303 -6.93 -5.88 -22.34
CA ALA A 303 -8.10 -5.06 -22.01
C ALA A 303 -9.02 -4.85 -23.22
N ILE A 304 -8.47 -4.49 -24.38
CA ILE A 304 -9.24 -4.30 -25.62
C ILE A 304 -9.88 -5.62 -26.09
N ALA A 305 -9.15 -6.74 -26.00
CA ALA A 305 -9.68 -8.04 -26.40
C ALA A 305 -10.85 -8.48 -25.52
N SER A 306 -10.75 -8.22 -24.21
CA SER A 306 -11.72 -8.63 -23.18
C SER A 306 -12.92 -7.68 -23.08
N ALA A 307 -12.83 -6.47 -23.63
CA ALA A 307 -13.90 -5.49 -23.57
C ALA A 307 -15.11 -5.86 -24.46
N PRO A 308 -16.33 -5.47 -24.08
CA PRO A 308 -17.50 -5.47 -24.95
C PRO A 308 -17.21 -4.77 -26.29
N TRP A 309 -17.83 -5.25 -27.37
CA TRP A 309 -17.52 -4.79 -28.73
C TRP A 309 -17.69 -3.27 -28.91
N HIS A 310 -18.67 -2.67 -28.24
CA HIS A 310 -18.96 -1.24 -28.32
C HIS A 310 -17.89 -0.35 -27.66
N LEU A 311 -17.09 -0.89 -26.74
CA LEU A 311 -16.00 -0.16 -26.07
C LEU A 311 -14.64 -0.36 -26.73
N LYS A 312 -14.49 -1.35 -27.61
CA LYS A 312 -13.19 -1.67 -28.24
C LYS A 312 -12.62 -0.49 -29.01
N GLY A 313 -13.45 0.25 -29.76
CA GLY A 313 -13.03 1.43 -30.50
C GLY A 313 -12.50 2.54 -29.59
N THR A 314 -13.23 2.84 -28.51
CA THR A 314 -12.83 3.83 -27.50
C THR A 314 -11.52 3.44 -26.81
N LEU A 315 -11.39 2.18 -26.40
CA LEU A 315 -10.17 1.69 -25.76
C LEU A 315 -8.96 1.70 -26.71
N LEU A 316 -9.15 1.36 -27.99
CA LEU A 316 -8.10 1.50 -29.02
C LEU A 316 -7.66 2.96 -29.19
N LEU A 317 -8.62 3.89 -29.25
CA LEU A 317 -8.34 5.31 -29.36
C LEU A 317 -7.59 5.82 -28.13
N ARG A 318 -8.04 5.47 -26.92
CA ARG A 318 -7.38 5.83 -25.66
C ARG A 318 -5.99 5.21 -25.51
N ALA A 319 -5.80 4.00 -26.02
CA ALA A 319 -4.49 3.34 -26.05
C ALA A 319 -3.50 4.13 -26.93
N ALA A 320 -3.94 4.59 -28.11
CA ALA A 320 -3.12 5.36 -29.04
C ALA A 320 -2.94 6.83 -28.61
N PHE A 321 -3.99 7.43 -28.03
CA PHE A 321 -4.08 8.86 -27.72
C PHE A 321 -4.54 9.08 -26.27
N PRO A 322 -3.64 9.04 -25.28
CA PRO A 322 -3.98 9.33 -23.89
C PRO A 322 -4.44 10.78 -23.72
N THR A 323 -5.42 10.98 -22.83
CA THR A 323 -5.96 12.30 -22.53
C THR A 323 -4.98 13.14 -21.72
N ARG A 324 -5.32 14.41 -21.53
CA ARG A 324 -4.55 15.31 -20.67
C ARG A 324 -4.53 14.80 -19.22
N ALA A 325 -5.69 14.40 -18.69
CA ALA A 325 -5.81 13.85 -17.35
C ALA A 325 -4.95 12.58 -17.19
N ASP A 326 -4.97 11.67 -18.17
CA ASP A 326 -4.13 10.46 -18.15
C ASP A 326 -2.63 10.78 -18.07
N LEU A 327 -2.19 11.82 -18.82
CA LEU A 327 -0.81 12.25 -18.83
C LEU A 327 -0.40 12.98 -17.54
N GLU A 328 -1.28 13.81 -16.99
CA GLU A 328 -1.06 14.52 -15.72
C GLU A 328 -1.03 13.54 -14.54
N ALA A 329 -1.94 12.55 -14.48
CA ALA A 329 -1.94 11.51 -13.47
C ALA A 329 -0.68 10.63 -13.53
N SER A 330 -0.24 10.26 -14.74
CA SER A 330 0.98 9.44 -14.91
C SER A 330 2.29 10.23 -14.72
N HIS A 331 2.26 11.55 -14.98
CA HIS A 331 3.43 12.43 -14.91
C HIS A 331 3.03 13.77 -14.28
N PRO A 332 2.91 13.82 -12.93
CA PRO A 332 2.57 15.04 -12.22
C PRO A 332 3.56 16.18 -12.54
N GLY A 333 3.06 17.41 -12.67
CA GLY A 333 3.89 18.59 -13.01
C GLY A 333 4.25 18.75 -14.50
N THR A 334 3.66 17.97 -15.41
CA THR A 334 3.85 18.13 -16.86
C THR A 334 2.96 19.24 -17.46
N THR A 335 3.36 20.49 -17.28
CA THR A 335 2.56 21.65 -17.74
C THR A 335 2.75 22.02 -19.21
N THR A 336 3.88 21.65 -19.85
CA THR A 336 4.21 22.15 -21.19
C THR A 336 3.73 21.24 -22.33
N THR A 337 3.15 21.85 -23.38
CA THR A 337 2.62 21.16 -24.58
C THR A 337 3.68 20.30 -25.29
N ARG A 338 4.93 20.79 -25.37
CA ARG A 338 6.05 20.05 -25.99
C ARG A 338 6.38 18.75 -25.26
N ARG A 339 6.39 18.78 -23.92
CA ARG A 339 6.66 17.59 -23.09
C ARG A 339 5.55 16.56 -23.26
N ARG A 340 4.28 16.99 -23.35
CA ARG A 340 3.14 16.10 -23.60
C ARG A 340 3.19 15.43 -24.97
N LEU A 341 3.54 16.18 -26.02
CA LEU A 341 3.70 15.61 -27.36
C LEU A 341 4.84 14.58 -27.40
N ARG A 342 5.95 14.88 -26.73
CA ARG A 342 7.07 13.94 -26.58
C ARG A 342 6.66 12.66 -25.85
N LEU A 343 5.92 12.77 -24.75
CA LEU A 343 5.41 11.60 -24.00
C LEU A 343 4.50 10.71 -24.87
N ARG A 344 3.64 11.33 -25.70
CA ARG A 344 2.81 10.59 -26.66
C ARG A 344 3.66 9.84 -27.68
N TRP A 345 4.67 10.50 -28.25
CA TRP A 345 5.60 9.86 -29.19
C TRP A 345 6.37 8.70 -28.57
N GLU A 346 6.97 8.90 -27.39
CA GLU A 346 7.71 7.86 -26.67
C GLU A 346 6.84 6.65 -26.37
N ARG A 347 5.58 6.87 -26.00
CA ARG A 347 4.59 5.83 -25.78
C ARG A 347 4.24 5.06 -27.06
N SER A 348 4.02 5.74 -28.19
CA SER A 348 3.75 5.09 -29.47
C SER A 348 4.94 4.24 -29.94
N VAL A 349 6.16 4.75 -29.81
CA VAL A 349 7.38 3.99 -30.12
C VAL A 349 7.51 2.75 -29.23
N ARG A 350 7.23 2.88 -27.93
CA ARG A 350 7.23 1.74 -27.00
C ARG A 350 6.18 0.70 -27.37
N ALA A 351 4.96 1.13 -27.71
CA ALA A 351 3.87 0.24 -28.13
C ALA A 351 4.25 -0.57 -29.39
N VAL A 352 4.81 0.09 -30.42
CA VAL A 352 5.26 -0.60 -31.65
C VAL A 352 6.37 -1.60 -31.35
N ARG A 353 7.36 -1.23 -30.51
CA ARG A 353 8.45 -2.14 -30.13
C ARG A 353 7.97 -3.31 -29.27
N GLY A 354 6.97 -3.08 -28.41
CA GLY A 354 6.40 -4.10 -27.53
C GLY A 354 5.43 -5.05 -28.22
N LEU A 355 4.89 -4.68 -29.38
CA LEU A 355 3.80 -5.40 -30.07
C LEU A 355 4.13 -6.87 -30.39
N PRO A 356 5.31 -7.24 -30.94
CA PRO A 356 5.61 -8.64 -31.23
C PRO A 356 5.64 -9.51 -29.97
N SER A 357 6.27 -9.01 -28.89
CA SER A 357 6.30 -9.71 -27.59
C SER A 357 4.90 -9.82 -27.00
N ALA A 358 4.11 -8.75 -27.04
CA ALA A 358 2.74 -8.73 -26.53
C ALA A 358 1.82 -9.71 -27.28
N LEU A 359 1.92 -9.77 -28.62
CA LEU A 359 1.16 -10.71 -29.44
C LEU A 359 1.56 -12.16 -29.15
N SER A 360 2.86 -12.43 -28.99
CA SER A 360 3.34 -13.76 -28.62
C SER A 360 2.81 -14.20 -27.24
N GLY A 361 2.75 -13.27 -26.28
CA GLY A 361 2.15 -13.48 -24.97
C GLY A 361 0.64 -13.74 -25.05
N PHE A 362 -0.07 -12.97 -25.89
CA PHE A 362 -1.50 -13.17 -26.13
C PHE A 362 -1.81 -14.54 -26.71
N ILE A 363 -1.04 -14.99 -27.71
CA ILE A 363 -1.16 -16.32 -28.30
C ILE A 363 -0.86 -17.40 -27.25
N ARG A 364 0.14 -17.20 -26.39
CA ARG A 364 0.46 -18.14 -25.30
C ARG A 364 -0.74 -18.31 -24.36
N VAL A 365 -1.34 -17.21 -23.90
CA VAL A 365 -2.53 -17.23 -23.03
C VAL A 365 -3.72 -17.88 -23.73
N ALA A 366 -3.94 -17.58 -25.02
CA ALA A 366 -5.03 -18.18 -25.79
C ALA A 366 -4.87 -19.71 -25.92
N ARG A 367 -3.63 -20.20 -26.06
CA ARG A 367 -3.31 -21.64 -26.15
C ARG A 367 -3.42 -22.37 -24.81
N SER A 368 -3.39 -21.66 -23.69
CA SER A 368 -3.47 -22.27 -22.35
C SER A 368 -4.86 -22.81 -21.99
N GLY A 369 -5.89 -22.62 -22.83
CA GLY A 369 -7.26 -23.05 -22.53
C GLY A 369 -8.01 -22.08 -21.61
N GLY A 370 -9.27 -22.39 -21.29
CA GLY A 370 -10.08 -21.70 -20.27
C GLY A 370 -9.91 -22.37 -18.91
N ASP A 371 -10.03 -21.62 -17.82
CA ASP A 371 -10.06 -22.20 -16.47
C ASP A 371 -11.33 -23.06 -16.31
N VAL A 372 -11.18 -24.31 -15.86
CA VAL A 372 -12.29 -25.20 -15.51
C VAL A 372 -12.65 -24.93 -14.05
N GLY A 373 -13.35 -23.82 -13.80
CA GLY A 373 -13.79 -23.36 -12.49
C GLY A 373 -14.90 -22.31 -12.65
N PRO A 374 -15.70 -22.02 -11.61
CA PRO A 374 -16.80 -21.08 -11.72
C PRO A 374 -16.26 -19.78 -12.29
N THR A 375 -16.87 -19.33 -13.38
CA THR A 375 -16.55 -18.07 -14.03
C THR A 375 -16.43 -17.00 -12.94
N PRO A 376 -15.27 -16.36 -12.74
CA PRO A 376 -15.22 -15.22 -11.83
C PRO A 376 -16.35 -14.29 -12.26
N ALA A 377 -17.17 -13.85 -11.29
CA ALA A 377 -18.25 -12.92 -11.54
C ALA A 377 -17.74 -11.87 -12.53
N ALA A 378 -18.45 -11.71 -13.64
CA ALA A 378 -18.07 -10.76 -14.68
C ALA A 378 -17.64 -9.46 -13.96
N PRO A 379 -16.47 -8.89 -14.29
CA PRO A 379 -15.96 -7.74 -13.55
C PRO A 379 -17.09 -6.74 -13.42
N ALA A 380 -17.51 -6.46 -12.17
CA ALA A 380 -18.50 -5.45 -11.84
C ALA A 380 -18.12 -4.22 -12.65
N ALA A 381 -19.00 -3.83 -13.57
CA ALA A 381 -18.67 -3.05 -14.74
C ALA A 381 -17.88 -1.79 -14.36
N PRO A 382 -16.55 -1.74 -14.57
CA PRO A 382 -15.84 -0.46 -14.49
C PRO A 382 -16.23 0.39 -15.71
N ALA A 383 -16.83 -0.23 -16.72
CA ALA A 383 -17.01 0.33 -18.05
C ALA A 383 -18.13 1.36 -18.16
N GLU A 384 -19.21 1.23 -17.38
CA GLU A 384 -20.32 2.19 -17.44
C GLU A 384 -19.98 3.49 -16.71
N GLU A 385 -19.39 3.42 -15.50
CA GLU A 385 -18.86 4.60 -14.80
C GLU A 385 -17.68 5.27 -15.54
N VAL A 386 -16.80 4.49 -16.18
CA VAL A 386 -15.69 5.05 -16.99
C VAL A 386 -16.18 5.73 -18.28
N ALA A 387 -17.39 5.39 -18.75
CA ALA A 387 -18.02 6.07 -19.88
C ALA A 387 -18.70 7.39 -19.47
N GLU A 388 -19.26 7.47 -18.26
CA GLU A 388 -19.92 8.70 -17.77
C GLU A 388 -18.90 9.78 -17.36
N ALA A 389 -17.75 9.40 -16.81
CA ALA A 389 -16.60 10.30 -16.63
C ALA A 389 -15.98 10.81 -17.95
N ALA A 390 -16.49 10.38 -19.12
CA ALA A 390 -16.00 10.75 -20.44
C ALA A 390 -16.89 11.76 -21.20
N ALA A 391 -17.99 12.24 -20.62
CA ALA A 391 -18.77 13.34 -21.18
C ALA A 391 -18.18 14.70 -20.74
N PRO A 392 -18.02 15.70 -21.64
CA PRO A 392 -17.67 17.05 -21.23
C PRO A 392 -18.95 17.76 -20.78
N THR A 393 -19.20 17.84 -19.48
CA THR A 393 -20.23 18.72 -18.94
C THR A 393 -19.58 19.94 -18.32
N ASP A 394 -19.55 21.01 -19.12
CA ASP A 394 -19.38 22.38 -18.66
C ASP A 394 -20.77 22.85 -18.23
N GLU A 395 -21.18 22.62 -16.98
CA GLU A 395 -22.40 23.20 -16.45
C GLU A 395 -22.38 23.29 -14.92
N THR A 396 -22.81 24.45 -14.42
CA THR A 396 -22.86 24.91 -13.04
C THR A 396 -23.85 24.06 -12.22
N PRO A 397 -23.61 23.75 -10.93
CA PRO A 397 -24.48 22.82 -10.20
C PRO A 397 -25.84 23.46 -9.91
N ALA A 398 -26.88 22.90 -10.51
CA ALA A 398 -28.26 23.09 -10.09
C ALA A 398 -28.56 22.11 -8.96
N VAL A 399 -29.08 22.66 -7.86
CA VAL A 399 -29.63 21.95 -6.70
C VAL A 399 -30.76 21.03 -7.16
N VAL A 400 -30.66 19.74 -6.86
CA VAL A 400 -31.78 18.80 -6.95
C VAL A 400 -31.86 18.01 -5.65
N GLU A 401 -32.85 18.38 -4.83
CA GLU A 401 -33.37 17.53 -3.76
C GLU A 401 -33.97 16.26 -4.38
N ALA A 402 -33.60 15.10 -3.86
CA ALA A 402 -34.30 13.86 -4.15
C ALA A 402 -34.61 13.13 -2.85
N SER A 403 -35.91 12.96 -2.64
CA SER A 403 -36.58 12.46 -1.46
C SER A 403 -36.43 10.95 -1.26
N ALA A 404 -36.59 10.58 0.00
CA ALA A 404 -36.63 9.23 0.53
C ALA A 404 -37.56 8.26 -0.21
N ASN A 405 -37.13 6.99 -0.28
CA ASN A 405 -38.01 5.83 -0.15
C ASN A 405 -37.18 4.60 0.23
N ILE A 406 -37.15 4.29 1.53
CA ILE A 406 -36.69 3.02 2.08
C ILE A 406 -37.92 2.11 2.15
N ALA A 407 -37.90 1.03 1.37
CA ALA A 407 -38.87 -0.05 1.48
C ALA A 407 -38.15 -1.32 1.94
N ASP A 408 -38.28 -1.56 3.24
CA ASP A 408 -38.55 -2.83 3.91
C ASP A 408 -37.84 -4.10 3.38
N ALA A 409 -36.73 -4.47 4.03
CA ALA A 409 -36.16 -5.81 4.00
C ALA A 409 -35.87 -6.27 5.43
N SER A 410 -36.71 -7.16 5.95
CA SER A 410 -36.61 -7.76 7.28
C SER A 410 -35.34 -8.62 7.43
N PRO A 411 -34.57 -8.52 8.53
CA PRO A 411 -33.33 -9.27 8.69
C PRO A 411 -33.58 -10.72 9.14
N ALA A 412 -32.79 -11.64 8.57
CA ALA A 412 -32.67 -13.04 8.99
C ALA A 412 -31.86 -13.16 10.30
N PRO A 413 -31.91 -14.29 11.03
CA PRO A 413 -31.46 -14.35 12.42
C PRO A 413 -29.94 -14.27 12.54
N VAL A 414 -29.48 -13.42 13.46
CA VAL A 414 -28.08 -13.10 13.76
C VAL A 414 -27.46 -14.23 14.59
N ASP A 415 -26.27 -14.66 14.18
CA ASP A 415 -25.41 -15.60 14.89
C ASP A 415 -24.71 -14.87 16.07
N ASP A 416 -24.85 -15.40 17.29
CA ASP A 416 -24.51 -14.76 18.58
C ASP A 416 -23.00 -14.67 18.88
N SER A 417 -22.16 -14.63 17.84
CA SER A 417 -20.70 -14.56 17.93
C SER A 417 -20.11 -13.23 17.42
N ALA A 418 -20.95 -12.24 17.10
CA ALA A 418 -20.50 -10.91 16.67
C ALA A 418 -19.97 -10.10 17.87
N PRO A 419 -18.83 -9.39 17.75
CA PRO A 419 -18.41 -8.44 18.77
C PRO A 419 -19.52 -7.41 18.98
N GLY A 420 -19.92 -7.19 20.23
CA GLY A 420 -20.95 -6.20 20.58
C GLY A 420 -20.57 -4.79 20.11
N PRO A 421 -21.56 -3.86 20.01
CA PRO A 421 -21.32 -2.49 19.57
C PRO A 421 -20.19 -1.87 20.41
N HIS A 422 -19.18 -1.31 19.72
CA HIS A 422 -18.01 -0.74 20.36
C HIS A 422 -18.39 0.35 21.37
N PRO A 423 -17.57 0.59 22.42
CA PRO A 423 -17.81 1.70 23.32
C PRO A 423 -17.93 3.01 22.55
N ARG A 424 -18.87 3.87 22.96
CA ARG A 424 -19.16 5.16 22.32
C ARG A 424 -17.96 6.09 22.23
N GLU A 425 -16.97 5.92 23.11
CA GLU A 425 -15.70 6.66 23.10
C GLU A 425 -14.55 5.67 23.01
N ARG A 426 -13.76 5.76 21.94
CA ARG A 426 -12.59 4.90 21.72
C ARG A 426 -11.48 5.68 21.05
N PHE A 427 -10.24 5.47 21.50
CA PHE A 427 -9.08 6.22 21.04
C PHE A 427 -7.98 5.27 20.61
N ALA A 428 -7.32 5.57 19.49
CA ALA A 428 -6.03 4.98 19.13
C ALA A 428 -4.91 5.97 19.46
N VAL A 429 -3.87 5.50 20.15
CA VAL A 429 -2.77 6.37 20.58
C VAL A 429 -1.44 5.82 20.12
N GLU A 430 -0.69 6.65 19.41
CA GLU A 430 0.67 6.35 19.00
C GLU A 430 1.64 7.28 19.74
N ARG A 431 2.54 6.70 20.53
CA ARG A 431 3.52 7.46 21.32
C ARG A 431 4.91 7.39 20.71
N THR A 432 5.56 8.54 20.67
CA THR A 432 6.98 8.71 20.32
C THR A 432 7.75 9.26 21.51
N ASP A 433 9.07 9.36 21.40
CA ASP A 433 9.91 9.89 22.49
C ASP A 433 9.60 11.36 22.85
N GLU A 434 8.95 12.11 21.95
CA GLU A 434 8.70 13.55 22.10
C GLU A 434 7.20 13.90 22.27
N GLN A 435 6.31 13.11 21.68
CA GLN A 435 4.89 13.44 21.52
C GLN A 435 4.01 12.19 21.51
N ALA A 436 2.74 12.34 21.90
CA ALA A 436 1.69 11.37 21.68
C ALA A 436 0.73 11.87 20.57
N TYR A 437 0.25 10.96 19.74
CA TYR A 437 -0.69 11.23 18.66
C TYR A 437 -1.97 10.45 18.95
N VAL A 438 -3.05 11.18 19.22
CA VAL A 438 -4.34 10.61 19.62
C VAL A 438 -5.34 10.74 18.48
N LEU A 439 -5.92 9.62 18.09
CA LEU A 439 -7.00 9.54 17.12
C LEU A 439 -8.29 9.13 17.82
N ASP A 440 -9.35 9.92 17.66
CA ASP A 440 -10.71 9.58 18.11
C ASP A 440 -11.38 8.66 17.10
N LEU A 441 -11.48 7.37 17.44
CA LEU A 441 -12.10 6.35 16.58
C LEU A 441 -13.63 6.47 16.56
N SER A 442 -14.22 7.15 17.53
CA SER A 442 -15.67 7.44 17.54
C SER A 442 -16.03 8.58 16.58
N ARG A 443 -15.05 9.36 16.14
CA ARG A 443 -15.20 10.43 15.16
C ARG A 443 -14.18 10.26 14.04
N PRO A 444 -14.35 9.26 13.15
CA PRO A 444 -13.31 8.83 12.22
C PRO A 444 -12.94 9.86 11.13
N ALA A 445 -13.74 10.92 10.95
CA ALA A 445 -13.42 12.04 10.07
C ALA A 445 -12.46 13.07 10.71
N SER A 446 -12.26 13.03 12.02
CA SER A 446 -11.39 13.94 12.75
C SER A 446 -9.92 13.55 12.57
N PRO A 447 -9.01 14.51 12.28
CA PRO A 447 -7.59 14.22 12.19
C PRO A 447 -7.00 13.89 13.58
N PRO A 448 -5.86 13.18 13.65
CA PRO A 448 -5.16 12.95 14.91
C PRO A 448 -4.73 14.27 15.59
N VAL A 449 -4.87 14.31 16.91
CA VAL A 449 -4.43 15.42 17.76
C VAL A 449 -3.05 15.10 18.34
N VAL A 450 -2.16 16.09 18.32
CA VAL A 450 -0.81 15.96 18.87
C VAL A 450 -0.79 16.48 20.30
N LEU A 451 -0.40 15.62 21.23
CA LEU A 451 -0.23 15.95 22.64
C LEU A 451 1.26 15.98 22.99
N SER A 452 1.67 17.00 23.73
CA SER A 452 2.94 16.96 24.45
C SER A 452 2.91 15.88 25.53
N LEU A 453 4.06 15.39 25.97
CA LEU A 453 4.11 14.30 26.98
C LEU A 453 3.39 14.64 28.30
N SER A 454 3.37 15.92 28.70
CA SER A 454 2.61 16.35 29.88
C SER A 454 1.10 16.33 29.64
N ALA A 455 0.65 16.76 28.46
CA ALA A 455 -0.76 16.69 28.07
C ALA A 455 -1.24 15.24 27.86
N ASP A 456 -0.38 14.36 27.31
CA ASP A 456 -0.64 12.91 27.21
C ASP A 456 -0.88 12.29 28.59
N THR A 457 -0.12 12.70 29.61
CA THR A 457 -0.32 12.18 30.97
C THR A 457 -1.69 12.57 31.54
N VAL A 458 -2.16 13.80 31.27
CA VAL A 458 -3.50 14.25 31.68
C VAL A 458 -4.58 13.50 30.90
N PHE A 459 -4.42 13.37 29.58
CA PHE A 459 -5.32 12.63 28.70
C PHE A 459 -5.46 11.16 29.13
N GLU A 460 -4.34 10.49 29.35
CA GLU A 460 -4.29 9.10 29.80
C GLU A 460 -5.00 8.92 31.16
N ALA A 461 -4.70 9.78 32.13
CA ALA A 461 -5.26 9.63 33.48
C ALA A 461 -6.74 9.98 33.56
N VAL A 462 -7.17 11.09 32.96
CA VAL A 462 -8.55 11.61 33.09
C VAL A 462 -9.48 10.99 32.05
N ILE A 463 -9.05 10.88 30.79
CA ILE A 463 -9.92 10.44 29.69
C ILE A 463 -9.87 8.92 29.53
N GLN A 464 -8.69 8.31 29.41
CA GLN A 464 -8.60 6.86 29.24
C GLN A 464 -8.89 6.09 30.53
N GLN A 465 -8.25 6.48 31.64
CA GLN A 465 -8.34 5.76 32.91
C GLN A 465 -9.50 6.23 33.81
N ARG A 466 -10.21 7.30 33.43
CA ARG A 466 -11.34 7.87 34.18
C ARG A 466 -11.00 8.21 35.63
N ARG A 467 -9.78 8.67 35.91
CA ARG A 467 -9.38 9.08 37.26
C ARG A 467 -9.97 10.43 37.60
N ALA A 468 -10.31 10.61 38.88
CA ALA A 468 -10.79 11.88 39.40
C ALA A 468 -9.71 12.95 39.24
N ARG A 469 -10.13 14.15 38.81
CA ARG A 469 -9.25 15.30 38.56
C ARG A 469 -8.31 15.60 39.74
N ASP A 470 -8.81 15.55 40.97
CA ASP A 470 -7.99 15.83 42.16
C ASP A 470 -6.89 14.78 42.41
N GLU A 471 -7.13 13.52 42.05
CA GLU A 471 -6.12 12.46 42.12
C GLU A 471 -4.99 12.74 41.11
N VAL A 472 -5.35 13.13 39.88
CA VAL A 472 -4.39 13.45 38.82
C VAL A 472 -3.56 14.68 39.21
N VAL A 473 -4.21 15.73 39.73
CA VAL A 473 -3.51 16.93 40.22
C VAL A 473 -2.53 16.59 41.32
N ALA A 474 -2.91 15.77 42.31
CA ALA A 474 -2.02 15.37 43.39
C ALA A 474 -0.79 14.59 42.87
N GLN A 475 -1.00 13.63 41.97
CA GLN A 475 0.09 12.83 41.38
C GLN A 475 1.05 13.69 40.54
N LEU A 476 0.53 14.58 39.70
CA LEU A 476 1.36 15.45 38.87
C LEU A 476 2.09 16.51 39.70
N ALA A 477 1.43 17.07 40.72
CA ALA A 477 2.04 18.01 41.67
C ALA A 477 3.24 17.37 42.37
N GLU A 478 3.10 16.14 42.87
CA GLU A 478 4.19 15.38 43.48
C GLU A 478 5.31 15.08 42.46
N ARG A 479 4.96 14.58 41.27
CA ARG A 479 5.92 14.18 40.24
C ARG A 479 6.78 15.33 39.74
N TYR A 480 6.19 16.51 39.56
CA TYR A 480 6.89 17.68 39.02
C TYR A 480 7.34 18.67 40.11
N GLY A 481 7.03 18.42 41.38
CA GLY A 481 7.39 19.30 42.49
C GLY A 481 6.70 20.67 42.41
N VAL A 482 5.46 20.71 41.92
CA VAL A 482 4.66 21.93 41.74
C VAL A 482 3.58 21.99 42.80
N ASP A 483 3.23 23.19 43.25
CA ASP A 483 2.12 23.40 44.19
C ASP A 483 0.77 22.88 43.60
N PRO A 484 -0.04 22.13 44.37
CA PRO A 484 -1.29 21.53 43.88
C PRO A 484 -2.31 22.53 43.31
N GLU A 485 -2.37 23.76 43.82
CA GLU A 485 -3.31 24.78 43.30
C GLU A 485 -2.88 25.23 41.91
N THR A 486 -1.57 25.43 41.72
CA THR A 486 -1.00 25.78 40.41
C THR A 486 -1.13 24.62 39.42
N MET A 487 -0.80 23.40 39.83
CA MET A 487 -0.99 22.20 39.01
C MET A 487 -2.47 22.01 38.63
N GLY A 488 -3.40 22.28 39.55
CA GLY A 488 -4.83 22.25 39.29
C GLY A 488 -5.25 23.18 38.15
N ARG A 489 -4.76 24.43 38.17
CA ARG A 489 -5.03 25.39 37.08
C ARG A 489 -4.48 24.92 35.73
N ASP A 490 -3.28 24.34 35.72
CA ASP A 490 -2.66 23.84 34.49
C ASP A 490 -3.42 22.61 33.93
N VAL A 491 -3.83 21.69 34.81
CA VAL A 491 -4.66 20.53 34.42
C VAL A 491 -6.00 20.99 33.85
N ASP A 492 -6.67 21.95 34.49
CA ASP A 492 -7.96 22.47 34.00
C ASP A 492 -7.80 23.15 32.63
N ALA A 493 -6.70 23.88 32.41
CA ALA A 493 -6.40 24.48 31.12
C ALA A 493 -6.19 23.42 30.02
N VAL A 494 -5.48 22.32 30.33
CA VAL A 494 -5.32 21.20 29.38
C VAL A 494 -6.65 20.52 29.10
N LEU A 495 -7.47 20.25 30.13
CA LEU A 495 -8.77 19.61 29.97
C LEU A 495 -9.73 20.46 29.14
N ALA A 496 -9.73 21.79 29.33
CA ALA A 496 -10.53 22.69 28.51
C ALA A 496 -10.16 22.60 27.02
N VAL A 497 -8.86 22.54 26.70
CA VAL A 497 -8.39 22.36 25.31
C VAL A 497 -8.75 20.97 24.80
N LEU A 498 -8.61 19.93 25.61
CA LEU A 498 -8.97 18.56 25.20
C LEU A 498 -10.48 18.41 24.93
N ASP A 499 -11.34 19.14 25.63
CA ASP A 499 -12.79 19.12 25.41
C ASP A 499 -13.18 19.70 24.04
N ASP A 500 -12.40 20.64 23.49
CA ASP A 500 -12.61 21.15 22.13
C ASP A 500 -12.35 20.07 21.06
N PHE A 501 -11.42 19.15 21.32
CA PHE A 501 -11.04 18.08 20.39
C PHE A 501 -11.81 16.77 20.62
N PHE A 502 -12.11 16.49 21.89
CA PHE A 502 -12.80 15.28 22.33
C PHE A 502 -14.03 15.65 23.17
N PRO A 503 -15.04 16.35 22.59
CA PRO A 503 -16.26 16.70 23.31
C PRO A 503 -16.87 15.46 23.96
N ASP A 504 -17.39 15.65 25.17
CA ASP A 504 -18.00 14.63 26.05
C ASP A 504 -17.00 13.72 26.79
N ALA A 505 -15.80 13.51 26.24
CA ALA A 505 -14.82 12.59 26.82
C ALA A 505 -14.22 13.07 28.14
N ALA A 506 -14.08 14.39 28.33
CA ALA A 506 -13.63 14.98 29.60
C ALA A 506 -14.75 15.00 30.66
N SER A 507 -16.00 15.23 30.25
CA SER A 507 -17.16 15.35 31.14
C SER A 507 -17.54 14.04 31.84
N ALA A 508 -17.29 12.90 31.19
CA ALA A 508 -17.51 11.57 31.75
C ALA A 508 -16.52 11.20 32.89
N GLY A 509 -15.34 11.81 32.94
CA GLY A 509 -14.38 11.64 34.03
C GLY A 509 -14.63 12.56 35.24
N ALA A 510 -15.46 13.59 35.08
CA ALA A 510 -15.73 14.60 36.12
C ALA A 510 -16.94 14.27 37.03
N SER A 511 -17.71 13.21 36.71
CA SER A 511 -19.00 12.93 37.37
C SER A 511 -19.05 11.69 38.26
N THR A 512 -17.92 11.18 38.75
CA THR A 512 -17.89 10.09 39.75
C THR A 512 -16.96 10.38 40.91
#